data_AF-A0A835U9Z4-F1
#
_entry.id   AF-A0A835U9Z4-F1
#
_cell.length_a   1.000
_cell.length_b   1.000
_cell.length_c   1.000
_cell.angle_alpha   90.00
_cell.angle_beta   90.00
_cell.angle_gamma   90.00
#
_symmetry.space_group_name_H-M   'P 1'
#
loop_
_entity.id
_entity.type
_entity.pdbx_description
1 polymer ?
#
loop_
_entity_poly.entity_id
_entity_poly.type
_entity_poly.pdbx_seq_one_letter_code
_entity_poly.pdbx_strand_id
1 'polypeptide(L)'
;MACPHVSGVVALLKAVHPDWSPAAIKSAIVTTASVTDGFGLTVEAEGVPRKIADPFDYGGGQIVPSRAADPGLIYDIDSKDYLDYLNCTLGVSDSCKTTKPLYFLNLPSIAIPELKTSLTVWRTVTNVGEVEAVYRADFRAPPGVDMTVEPPVLEFNAIQKVRSFVVRFVARQRVQGDYRFGSLTWLDGGRHLVRIPIAVRVVIQDLYF
;
A
#
# COMPACT_ATOMS: atom_id res chain seq x y z
N MET A 1 12.69 -17.21 -11.09
CA MET A 1 12.65 -16.44 -12.35
C MET A 1 12.00 -15.06 -12.24
N ALA A 2 11.06 -14.80 -11.32
CA ALA A 2 10.44 -13.47 -11.17
C ALA A 2 11.41 -12.38 -10.66
N CYS A 3 12.19 -12.67 -9.61
CA CYS A 3 13.14 -11.71 -9.01
C CYS A 3 14.05 -10.97 -10.02
N PRO A 4 14.77 -11.64 -10.95
CA PRO A 4 15.63 -10.92 -11.91
C PRO A 4 14.85 -10.02 -12.88
N HIS A 5 13.58 -10.31 -13.19
CA HIS A 5 12.74 -9.40 -13.98
C HIS A 5 12.44 -8.12 -13.18
N VAL A 6 12.09 -8.26 -11.90
CA VAL A 6 11.88 -7.10 -11.01
C VAL A 6 13.15 -6.27 -10.90
N SER A 7 14.32 -6.91 -10.72
CA SER A 7 15.62 -6.22 -10.66
C SER A 7 15.93 -5.43 -11.93
N GLY A 8 15.64 -6.00 -13.11
CA GLY A 8 15.80 -5.30 -14.38
C GLY A 8 14.89 -4.07 -14.49
N VAL A 9 13.63 -4.18 -14.08
CA VAL A 9 12.69 -3.04 -14.03
C VAL A 9 13.18 -1.97 -13.04
N VAL A 10 13.64 -2.37 -11.85
CA VAL A 10 14.21 -1.44 -10.86
C VAL A 10 15.40 -0.67 -11.44
N ALA A 11 16.30 -1.34 -12.16
CA ALA A 11 17.43 -0.69 -12.80
C ALA A 11 17.00 0.35 -13.84
N LEU A 12 15.99 0.03 -14.67
CA LEU A 12 15.42 0.96 -15.65
C LEU A 12 14.74 2.16 -14.98
N LEU A 13 13.93 1.92 -13.94
CA LEU A 13 13.29 3.01 -13.19
C LEU A 13 14.31 3.92 -12.52
N LYS A 14 15.39 3.36 -11.97
CA LYS A 14 16.48 4.15 -11.38
C LYS A 14 17.26 4.95 -12.42
N ALA A 15 17.35 4.48 -13.67
CA ALA A 15 17.95 5.23 -14.77
C ALA A 15 17.07 6.41 -15.21
N VAL A 16 15.74 6.24 -15.23
CA VAL A 16 14.77 7.30 -15.56
C VAL A 16 14.61 8.31 -14.42
N HIS A 17 14.66 7.84 -13.17
CA HIS A 17 14.52 8.66 -11.95
C HIS A 17 15.74 8.49 -11.03
N PRO A 18 16.89 9.12 -11.35
CA PRO A 18 18.13 8.93 -10.61
C PRO A 18 18.07 9.35 -9.14
N ASP A 19 17.16 10.25 -8.79
CA ASP A 19 16.94 10.82 -7.47
C ASP A 19 16.01 9.99 -6.58
N TRP A 20 15.19 9.10 -7.16
CA TRP A 20 14.24 8.30 -6.38
C TRP A 20 14.91 7.37 -5.38
N SER A 21 14.37 7.35 -4.16
CA SER A 21 14.77 6.40 -3.13
C SER A 21 14.40 4.96 -3.53
N PRO A 22 15.00 3.93 -2.91
CA PRO A 22 14.55 2.55 -3.08
C PRO A 22 13.06 2.36 -2.73
N ALA A 23 12.54 3.11 -1.75
CA ALA A 23 11.15 3.06 -1.36
C ALA A 23 10.23 3.70 -2.41
N ALA A 24 10.64 4.82 -3.02
CA ALA A 24 9.93 5.45 -4.13
C ALA A 24 9.78 4.52 -5.33
N ILE A 25 10.86 3.83 -5.74
CA ILE A 25 10.84 2.84 -6.82
C ILE A 25 9.91 1.68 -6.46
N LYS A 26 10.03 1.13 -5.24
CA LYS A 26 9.13 0.07 -4.77
C LYS A 26 7.67 0.52 -4.79
N SER A 27 7.40 1.75 -4.35
CA SER A 27 6.06 2.34 -4.42
C SER A 27 5.55 2.38 -5.84
N ALA A 28 6.32 2.93 -6.79
CA ALA A 28 5.90 3.05 -8.18
C ALA A 28 5.56 1.69 -8.81
N ILE A 29 6.36 0.66 -8.51
CA ILE A 29 6.10 -0.71 -8.98
C ILE A 29 4.80 -1.26 -8.38
N VAL A 30 4.60 -1.10 -7.06
CA VAL A 30 3.44 -1.67 -6.36
C VAL A 30 2.15 -0.95 -6.73
N THR A 31 2.17 0.38 -6.80
CA THR A 31 0.94 1.18 -6.98
C THR A 31 0.39 1.14 -8.39
N THR A 32 1.24 0.83 -9.38
CA THR A 32 0.88 0.80 -10.80
C THR A 32 0.68 -0.61 -11.36
N ALA A 33 0.86 -1.63 -10.51
CA ALA A 33 0.71 -3.03 -10.88
C ALA A 33 -0.73 -3.38 -11.29
N SER A 34 -0.85 -4.33 -12.22
CA SER A 34 -2.14 -4.88 -12.67
C SER A 34 -2.59 -6.02 -11.76
N VAL A 35 -3.87 -6.03 -11.38
CA VAL A 35 -4.52 -7.15 -10.71
C VAL A 35 -5.41 -7.98 -11.65
N THR A 36 -5.36 -7.64 -12.94
CA THR A 36 -6.06 -8.37 -14.00
C THR A 36 -5.09 -8.94 -15.01
N ASP A 37 -5.47 -10.05 -15.62
CA ASP A 37 -4.75 -10.70 -16.71
C ASP A 37 -4.89 -9.93 -18.05
N GLY A 38 -4.31 -10.49 -19.11
CA GLY A 38 -4.37 -9.92 -20.46
C GLY A 38 -5.77 -9.88 -21.08
N PHE A 39 -6.76 -10.55 -20.49
CA PHE A 39 -8.17 -10.54 -20.89
C PHE A 39 -9.04 -9.66 -19.99
N GLY A 40 -8.44 -9.01 -18.99
CA GLY A 40 -9.15 -8.15 -18.02
C GLY A 40 -9.84 -8.93 -16.89
N LEU A 41 -9.59 -10.23 -16.76
CA LEU A 41 -10.10 -11.06 -15.68
C LEU A 41 -9.19 -10.97 -14.46
N THR A 42 -9.73 -11.22 -13.26
CA THR A 42 -8.92 -11.25 -12.03
C THR A 42 -7.88 -12.36 -12.09
N VAL A 43 -6.64 -12.06 -11.68
CA VAL A 43 -5.58 -13.08 -11.60
C VAL A 43 -5.99 -14.22 -10.67
N GLU A 44 -5.69 -15.45 -11.07
CA GLU A 44 -5.92 -16.66 -10.28
C GLU A 44 -4.61 -17.17 -9.66
N ALA A 45 -4.71 -17.76 -8.48
CA ALA A 45 -3.61 -18.46 -7.84
C ALA A 45 -3.69 -19.95 -8.23
N GLU A 46 -2.58 -20.49 -8.73
CA GLU A 46 -2.40 -21.90 -9.12
C GLU A 46 -2.26 -22.82 -7.88
N GLY A 47 -3.11 -22.62 -6.88
CA GLY A 47 -3.25 -23.48 -5.72
C GLY A 47 -4.14 -24.70 -5.98
N VAL A 48 -4.24 -25.57 -4.98
CA VAL A 48 -5.17 -26.71 -5.00
C VAL A 48 -6.13 -26.60 -3.79
N PRO A 49 -7.43 -26.28 -4.01
CA PRO A 49 -8.04 -25.91 -5.29
C PRO A 49 -7.55 -24.55 -5.81
N ARG A 50 -7.71 -24.29 -7.11
CA ARG A 50 -7.49 -22.96 -7.68
C ARG A 50 -8.41 -21.95 -6.99
N LYS A 51 -7.89 -20.75 -6.74
CA LYS A 51 -8.64 -19.64 -6.15
C LYS A 51 -8.35 -18.35 -6.88
N ILE A 52 -9.25 -17.38 -6.76
CA ILE A 52 -8.95 -15.99 -7.13
C ILE A 52 -7.74 -15.56 -6.30
N ALA A 53 -6.70 -15.03 -6.96
CA ALA A 53 -5.52 -14.58 -6.27
C ALA A 53 -5.85 -13.37 -5.40
N ASP A 54 -5.27 -13.34 -4.21
CA ASP A 54 -5.41 -12.25 -3.26
C ASP A 54 -4.07 -11.54 -3.05
N PRO A 55 -4.04 -10.38 -2.36
CA PRO A 55 -2.80 -9.67 -2.08
C PRO A 55 -1.69 -10.48 -1.38
N PHE A 56 -1.98 -11.61 -0.75
CA PHE A 56 -0.91 -12.48 -0.23
C PHE A 56 -0.29 -13.37 -1.30
N ASP A 57 -0.97 -13.61 -2.42
CA ASP A 57 -0.42 -14.33 -3.56
C ASP A 57 0.44 -13.41 -4.45
N TYR A 58 -0.04 -12.19 -4.77
CA TYR A 58 0.60 -11.29 -5.74
C TYR A 58 1.11 -9.95 -5.19
N GLY A 59 0.87 -9.63 -3.91
CA GLY A 59 1.20 -8.32 -3.34
C GLY A 59 0.44 -7.17 -4.00
N GLY A 60 1.18 -6.29 -4.71
CA GLY A 60 0.61 -5.18 -5.49
C GLY A 60 -0.09 -5.63 -6.78
N GLY A 61 0.35 -6.75 -7.34
CA GLY A 61 -0.11 -7.29 -8.63
C GLY A 61 1.06 -7.56 -9.59
N GLN A 62 0.73 -7.79 -10.86
CA GLN A 62 1.70 -7.96 -11.95
C GLN A 62 2.31 -6.62 -12.37
N ILE A 63 3.63 -6.56 -12.43
CA ILE A 63 4.37 -5.33 -12.76
C ILE A 63 4.04 -4.84 -14.16
N VAL A 64 3.77 -3.53 -14.29
CA VAL A 64 3.59 -2.83 -15.58
C VAL A 64 4.67 -1.74 -15.69
N PRO A 65 5.84 -2.03 -16.31
CA PRO A 65 7.00 -1.13 -16.26
C PRO A 65 6.73 0.28 -16.83
N SER A 66 5.92 0.38 -17.88
CA SER A 66 5.56 1.66 -18.50
C SER A 66 4.74 2.56 -17.58
N ARG A 67 3.85 1.99 -16.75
CA ARG A 67 3.10 2.76 -15.74
C ARG A 67 3.97 3.09 -14.54
N ALA A 68 4.85 2.18 -14.12
CA ALA A 68 5.77 2.43 -13.00
C ALA A 68 6.78 3.55 -13.29
N ALA A 69 7.07 3.83 -14.57
CA ALA A 69 7.92 4.95 -14.98
C ALA A 69 7.26 6.32 -14.76
N ASP A 70 5.93 6.38 -14.68
CA ASP A 70 5.19 7.59 -14.31
C ASP A 70 3.98 7.24 -13.44
N PRO A 71 4.19 7.02 -12.14
CA PRO A 71 3.17 6.52 -11.23
C PRO A 71 2.21 7.62 -10.74
N GLY A 72 2.48 8.90 -11.00
CA GLY A 72 1.76 10.04 -10.44
C GLY A 72 2.08 10.30 -8.97
N LEU A 73 1.76 9.35 -8.07
CA LEU A 73 2.05 9.44 -6.63
C LEU A 73 2.93 8.27 -6.15
N ILE A 74 3.77 8.57 -5.15
CA ILE A 74 4.58 7.57 -4.44
C ILE A 74 4.39 7.64 -2.92
N TYR A 75 4.51 6.49 -2.27
CA TYR A 75 4.60 6.31 -0.82
C TYR A 75 6.08 6.17 -0.47
N ASP A 76 6.72 7.30 -0.19
CA ASP A 76 8.14 7.32 0.17
C ASP A 76 8.33 7.19 1.70
N ILE A 77 9.45 6.62 2.11
CA ILE A 77 9.79 6.42 3.52
C ILE A 77 11.31 6.42 3.70
N ASP A 78 11.80 7.11 4.74
CA ASP A 78 13.24 7.19 4.99
C ASP A 78 13.75 5.90 5.64
N SER A 79 15.00 5.57 5.36
CA SER A 79 15.73 4.49 6.05
C SER A 79 15.66 4.58 7.58
N LYS A 80 15.63 5.79 8.14
CA LYS A 80 15.51 6.03 9.59
C LYS A 80 14.19 5.53 10.15
N ASP A 81 13.08 5.66 9.42
CA ASP A 81 11.78 5.18 9.89
C ASP A 81 11.75 3.65 10.05
N TYR A 82 12.47 2.93 9.17
CA TYR A 82 12.66 1.49 9.32
C TYR A 82 13.53 1.13 10.53
N LEU A 83 14.61 1.88 10.76
CA LEU A 83 15.49 1.66 11.90
C LEU A 83 14.77 1.96 13.23
N ASP A 84 14.00 3.05 13.29
CA ASP A 84 13.19 3.39 14.45
C ASP A 84 12.18 2.29 14.76
N TYR A 85 11.51 1.75 13.73
CA TYR A 85 10.62 0.60 13.89
C TYR A 85 11.37 -0.64 14.39
N LEU A 86 12.51 -0.99 13.80
CA LEU A 86 13.28 -2.19 14.14
C LEU A 86 13.82 -2.11 15.57
N ASN A 87 14.39 -0.96 15.95
CA ASN A 87 14.95 -0.73 17.28
C ASN A 87 13.87 -0.85 18.36
N CYS A 88 12.68 -0.30 18.09
CA CYS A 88 11.53 -0.36 18.99
C CYS A 88 10.87 -1.74 19.08
N THR A 89 10.94 -2.55 18.03
CA THR A 89 10.32 -3.89 18.01
C THR A 89 11.25 -4.96 18.57
N LEU A 90 12.55 -4.86 18.30
CA LEU A 90 13.55 -5.81 18.82
C LEU A 90 14.08 -5.44 20.22
N GLY A 91 13.71 -4.28 20.76
CA GLY A 91 14.15 -3.85 22.10
C GLY A 91 15.66 -3.57 22.19
N VAL A 92 16.30 -3.24 21.08
CA VAL A 92 17.77 -3.11 20.97
C VAL A 92 18.27 -1.78 21.58
N SER A 93 17.39 -0.80 21.81
CA SER A 93 17.77 0.50 22.37
C SER A 93 16.78 1.02 23.42
N ASP A 94 17.30 1.44 24.58
CA ASP A 94 16.56 2.09 25.68
C ASP A 94 15.96 3.47 25.31
N SER A 95 16.26 4.00 24.12
CA SER A 95 15.78 5.30 23.64
C SER A 95 14.43 5.25 22.91
N CYS A 96 13.82 4.07 22.75
CA CYS A 96 12.52 3.96 22.07
C CYS A 96 11.38 4.53 22.93
N LYS A 97 10.82 5.65 22.50
CA LYS A 97 9.70 6.32 23.21
C LYS A 97 8.33 5.67 22.95
N THR A 98 8.14 4.96 21.83
CA THR A 98 6.85 4.32 21.50
C THR A 98 7.00 3.24 20.42
N THR A 99 6.63 2.00 20.71
CA THR A 99 6.54 0.93 19.71
C THR A 99 5.37 1.21 18.78
N LYS A 100 5.65 1.59 17.53
CA LYS A 100 4.63 1.73 16.49
C LYS A 100 4.47 0.40 15.75
N PRO A 101 3.26 -0.17 15.67
CA PRO A 101 3.00 -1.32 14.81
C PRO A 101 3.36 -1.08 13.34
N LEU A 102 3.71 -2.16 12.62
CA LEU A 102 4.18 -2.14 11.22
C LEU A 102 3.23 -1.37 10.29
N TYR A 103 1.93 -1.45 10.53
CA TYR A 103 0.92 -0.80 9.71
C TYR A 103 0.99 0.74 9.71
N PHE A 104 1.76 1.36 10.61
CA PHE A 104 2.03 2.81 10.59
C PHE A 104 3.21 3.22 9.71
N LEU A 105 4.04 2.28 9.23
CA LEU A 105 5.05 2.60 8.23
C LEU A 105 4.37 3.05 6.93
N ASN A 106 4.95 4.03 6.25
CA ASN A 106 4.42 4.59 5.00
C ASN A 106 4.68 3.67 3.79
N LEU A 107 4.20 2.44 3.88
CA LEU A 107 4.32 1.43 2.83
C LEU A 107 3.18 1.56 1.81
N PRO A 108 3.40 1.15 0.54
CA PRO A 108 2.36 1.11 -0.49
C PRO A 108 1.39 -0.09 -0.30
N SER A 109 1.03 -0.38 0.94
CA SER A 109 0.04 -1.38 1.36
C SER A 109 -0.40 -1.12 2.80
N ILE A 110 -1.55 -1.68 3.19
CA ILE A 110 -2.03 -1.66 4.59
C ILE A 110 -2.35 -3.09 5.01
N ALA A 111 -1.66 -3.58 6.05
CA ALA A 111 -1.90 -4.90 6.62
C ALA A 111 -2.21 -4.78 8.11
N ILE A 112 -3.45 -5.07 8.51
CA ILE A 112 -3.92 -5.00 9.89
C ILE A 112 -4.17 -6.44 10.37
N PRO A 113 -3.21 -7.05 11.10
CA PRO A 113 -3.35 -8.44 11.56
C PRO A 113 -4.39 -8.60 12.67
N GLU A 114 -4.72 -7.52 13.38
CA GLU A 114 -5.57 -7.56 14.57
C GLU A 114 -6.48 -6.33 14.61
N LEU A 115 -7.66 -6.42 13.99
CA LEU A 115 -8.70 -5.41 14.09
C LEU A 115 -9.77 -5.87 15.10
N LYS A 116 -9.76 -5.28 16.30
CA LYS A 116 -10.76 -5.59 17.36
C LYS A 116 -12.07 -4.81 17.20
N THR A 117 -11.97 -3.49 17.11
CA THR A 117 -13.14 -2.59 17.03
C THR A 117 -12.98 -1.60 15.89
N SER A 118 -12.01 -0.70 16.00
CA SER A 118 -11.66 0.24 14.95
C SER A 118 -10.18 0.60 15.01
N LEU A 119 -9.59 0.89 13.86
CA LEU A 119 -8.22 1.35 13.75
C LEU A 119 -8.13 2.42 12.68
N THR A 120 -7.40 3.49 12.97
CA THR A 120 -7.09 4.53 11.99
C THR A 120 -5.61 4.47 11.67
N VAL A 121 -5.30 4.39 10.38
CA VAL A 121 -3.93 4.33 9.85
C VAL A 121 -3.73 5.54 8.96
N TRP A 122 -2.60 6.22 9.07
CA TRP A 122 -2.25 7.31 8.16
C TRP A 122 -1.25 6.86 7.11
N ARG A 123 -1.27 7.55 5.97
CA ARG A 123 -0.28 7.45 4.91
C ARG A 123 0.05 8.83 4.39
N THR A 124 1.24 8.95 3.82
CA THR A 124 1.73 10.15 3.18
C THR A 124 2.11 9.81 1.75
N VAL A 125 1.68 10.63 0.82
CA VAL A 125 2.01 10.49 -0.60
C VAL A 125 2.72 11.74 -1.09
N THR A 126 3.68 11.53 -1.96
CA THR A 126 4.41 12.59 -2.66
C THR A 126 4.02 12.56 -4.13
N ASN A 127 3.63 13.71 -4.68
CA ASN A 127 3.37 13.87 -6.09
C ASN A 127 4.69 13.98 -6.87
N VAL A 128 4.85 13.08 -7.83
CA VAL A 128 6.01 12.99 -8.74
C VAL A 128 5.59 13.16 -10.21
N GLY A 129 4.30 13.39 -10.48
CA GLY A 129 3.77 13.69 -11.81
C GLY A 129 3.63 15.20 -12.05
N GLU A 130 2.50 15.58 -12.67
CA GLU A 130 2.18 16.98 -12.98
C GLU A 130 2.10 17.85 -11.72
N VAL A 131 2.57 19.10 -11.83
CA VAL A 131 2.69 20.02 -10.69
C VAL A 131 1.34 20.31 -10.03
N GLU A 132 0.32 20.55 -10.84
CA GLU A 132 -1.06 20.75 -10.40
C GLU A 132 -1.84 19.48 -10.68
N ALA A 133 -2.18 18.75 -9.62
CA ALA A 133 -2.88 17.48 -9.76
C ALA A 133 -3.89 17.32 -8.61
N VAL A 134 -5.04 16.74 -8.95
CA VAL A 134 -6.12 16.46 -7.98
C VAL A 134 -6.43 14.98 -8.04
N TYR A 135 -6.24 14.29 -6.93
CA TYR A 135 -6.52 12.87 -6.82
C TYR A 135 -7.74 12.63 -5.94
N ARG A 136 -8.65 11.77 -6.39
CA ARG A 136 -9.84 11.33 -5.65
C ARG A 136 -9.65 9.90 -5.15
N ALA A 137 -10.04 9.64 -3.91
CA ALA A 137 -10.02 8.31 -3.33
C ALA A 137 -11.16 7.47 -3.91
N ASP A 138 -10.81 6.33 -4.52
CA ASP A 138 -11.72 5.23 -4.80
C ASP A 138 -11.27 4.00 -4.00
N PHE A 139 -12.21 3.25 -3.44
CA PHE A 139 -11.83 2.15 -2.58
C PHE A 139 -12.84 1.00 -2.50
N ARG A 140 -12.31 -0.18 -2.20
CA ARG A 140 -13.06 -1.41 -1.93
C ARG A 140 -12.75 -1.86 -0.52
N ALA A 141 -13.74 -1.76 0.36
CA ALA A 141 -13.59 -2.17 1.75
C ALA A 141 -13.44 -3.69 1.86
N PRO A 142 -12.56 -4.21 2.73
CA PRO A 142 -12.51 -5.63 3.03
C PRO A 142 -13.86 -6.17 3.53
N PRO A 143 -14.32 -7.35 3.10
CA PRO A 143 -15.57 -7.94 3.58
C PRO A 143 -15.64 -7.99 5.11
N GLY A 144 -16.74 -7.51 5.70
CA GLY A 144 -16.94 -7.47 7.15
C GLY A 144 -16.30 -6.26 7.86
N VAL A 145 -15.70 -5.33 7.12
CA VAL A 145 -15.05 -4.12 7.64
C VAL A 145 -15.60 -2.89 6.93
N ASP A 146 -15.99 -1.87 7.69
CA ASP A 146 -16.23 -0.53 7.17
C ASP A 146 -14.91 0.20 6.95
N MET A 147 -14.79 0.90 5.83
CA MET A 147 -13.60 1.66 5.49
C MET A 147 -13.98 3.07 5.05
N THR A 148 -13.31 4.07 5.62
CA THR A 148 -13.42 5.48 5.19
C THR A 148 -12.04 6.09 5.00
N VAL A 149 -11.94 7.08 4.11
CA VAL A 149 -10.69 7.77 3.76
C VAL A 149 -10.90 9.27 3.93
N GLU A 150 -10.00 9.92 4.67
CA GLU A 150 -10.06 11.36 4.94
C GLU A 150 -8.69 12.02 4.76
N PRO A 151 -8.59 13.11 3.97
CA PRO A 151 -9.62 13.65 3.09
C PRO A 151 -9.89 12.71 1.89
N PRO A 152 -11.09 12.77 1.27
CA PRO A 152 -11.40 11.99 0.07
C PRO A 152 -10.73 12.53 -1.20
N VAL A 153 -10.13 13.72 -1.14
CA VAL A 153 -9.47 14.39 -2.25
C VAL A 153 -8.12 14.94 -1.79
N LEU A 154 -7.08 14.74 -2.60
CA LEU A 154 -5.74 15.29 -2.40
C LEU A 154 -5.42 16.25 -3.54
N GLU A 155 -5.16 17.50 -3.19
CA GLU A 155 -4.80 18.55 -4.14
C GLU A 155 -3.31 18.90 -3.99
N PHE A 156 -2.59 18.88 -5.10
CA PHE A 156 -1.17 19.18 -5.17
C PHE A 156 -0.93 20.43 -6.01
N ASN A 157 0.12 21.17 -5.65
CA ASN A 157 0.60 22.33 -6.40
C ASN A 157 2.13 22.42 -6.25
N ALA A 158 2.73 23.46 -6.83
CA ALA A 158 4.18 23.68 -6.80
C ALA A 158 4.79 23.71 -5.39
N ILE A 159 4.02 24.14 -4.38
CA ILE A 159 4.45 24.27 -2.98
C ILE A 159 4.11 23.00 -2.20
N GLN A 160 2.89 22.48 -2.39
CA GLN A 160 2.33 21.36 -1.63
C GLN A 160 2.43 20.07 -2.46
N LYS A 161 3.65 19.52 -2.52
CA LYS A 161 3.93 18.24 -3.21
C LYS A 161 3.64 17.01 -2.35
N VAL A 162 3.51 17.18 -1.04
CA VAL A 162 3.32 16.09 -0.09
C VAL A 162 1.98 16.25 0.61
N ARG A 163 1.19 15.18 0.65
CA ARG A 163 -0.11 15.15 1.32
C ARG A 163 -0.25 13.90 2.17
N SER A 164 -0.86 14.05 3.34
CA SER A 164 -1.21 12.94 4.21
C SER A 164 -2.70 12.72 4.22
N PHE A 165 -3.11 11.47 4.37
CA PHE A 165 -4.49 11.06 4.55
C PHE A 165 -4.58 9.95 5.59
N VAL A 166 -5.77 9.73 6.12
CA VAL A 166 -6.06 8.66 7.06
C VAL A 166 -7.08 7.70 6.45
N VAL A 167 -6.93 6.43 6.79
CA VAL A 167 -7.88 5.37 6.47
C VAL A 167 -8.38 4.80 7.79
N ARG A 168 -9.68 4.89 8.02
CA ARG A 168 -10.33 4.34 9.20
C ARG A 168 -11.01 3.04 8.85
N PHE A 169 -10.72 2.02 9.66
CA PHE A 169 -11.30 0.69 9.58
C PHE A 169 -12.19 0.46 10.80
N VAL A 170 -13.40 -0.07 10.61
CA VAL A 170 -14.30 -0.44 11.70
C VAL A 170 -14.84 -1.85 11.46
N ALA A 171 -14.63 -2.75 12.41
CA ALA A 171 -15.14 -4.12 12.31
C ALA A 171 -16.67 -4.12 12.45
N ARG A 172 -17.38 -4.71 11.48
CA ARG A 172 -18.85 -4.85 11.54
C ARG A 172 -19.31 -6.02 12.38
N GLN A 173 -18.44 -6.99 12.63
CA GLN A 173 -18.74 -8.22 13.35
C GLN A 173 -17.62 -8.51 14.35
N ARG A 174 -17.96 -9.12 15.49
CA ARG A 174 -17.00 -9.64 16.46
C ARG A 174 -16.80 -11.12 16.18
N VAL A 175 -15.85 -11.44 15.30
CA VAL A 175 -15.52 -12.80 14.90
C VAL A 175 -14.02 -13.01 14.98
N GLN A 176 -13.60 -14.25 15.27
CA GLN A 176 -12.22 -14.66 15.02
C GLN A 176 -12.14 -15.09 13.56
N GLY A 177 -11.79 -14.14 12.69
CA GLY A 177 -11.82 -14.33 11.24
C GLY A 177 -10.44 -14.57 10.62
N ASP A 178 -10.47 -14.95 9.35
CA ASP A 178 -9.29 -14.93 8.47
C ASP A 178 -9.06 -13.53 7.89
N TYR A 179 -7.94 -13.38 7.17
CA TYR A 179 -7.68 -12.16 6.41
C TYR A 179 -8.75 -11.95 5.33
N ARG A 180 -9.18 -10.70 5.23
CA ARG A 180 -10.09 -10.17 4.23
C ARG A 180 -9.38 -9.04 3.50
N PHE A 181 -9.66 -8.93 2.21
CA PHE A 181 -8.88 -8.07 1.32
C PHE A 181 -9.72 -6.97 0.70
N GLY A 182 -9.08 -5.83 0.51
CA GLY A 182 -9.63 -4.64 -0.12
C GLY A 182 -8.56 -3.88 -0.88
N SER A 183 -8.88 -2.67 -1.29
CA SER A 183 -7.91 -1.77 -1.93
C SER A 183 -8.32 -0.32 -1.80
N LEU A 184 -7.32 0.56 -1.81
CA LEU A 184 -7.48 2.01 -1.98
C LEU A 184 -6.75 2.41 -3.26
N THR A 185 -7.39 3.23 -4.08
CA THR A 185 -6.85 3.74 -5.34
C THR A 185 -7.02 5.25 -5.38
N TRP A 186 -5.94 5.98 -5.66
CA TRP A 186 -6.04 7.39 -6.01
C TRP A 186 -6.16 7.56 -7.52
N LEU A 187 -7.18 8.28 -7.95
CA LEU A 187 -7.52 8.53 -9.35
C LEU A 187 -7.36 10.02 -9.65
N ASP A 188 -6.59 10.37 -10.68
CA ASP A 188 -6.45 11.75 -11.17
C ASP A 188 -7.51 12.15 -12.21
N GLY A 189 -8.41 11.22 -12.58
CA GLY A 189 -9.37 11.41 -13.67
C GLY A 189 -8.77 11.26 -15.07
N GLY A 190 -7.47 10.94 -15.16
CA GLY A 190 -6.72 10.74 -16.38
C GLY A 190 -6.10 9.34 -16.41
N ARG A 191 -4.77 9.28 -16.44
CA ARG A 191 -4.02 8.03 -16.66
C ARG A 191 -3.44 7.40 -15.40
N HIS A 192 -3.37 8.14 -14.28
CA HIS A 192 -2.71 7.65 -13.08
C HIS A 192 -3.70 6.90 -12.18
N LEU A 193 -3.36 5.65 -11.91
CA LEU A 193 -4.09 4.75 -11.03
C LEU A 193 -3.14 4.30 -9.93
N VAL A 194 -3.20 4.95 -8.76
CA VAL A 194 -2.27 4.69 -7.65
C VAL A 194 -2.94 3.77 -6.64
N ARG A 195 -2.82 2.46 -6.84
CA ARG A 195 -3.56 1.46 -6.07
C ARG A 195 -2.70 0.79 -5.00
N ILE A 196 -3.15 0.77 -3.75
CA ILE A 196 -2.55 -0.04 -2.67
C ILE A 196 -3.47 -1.19 -2.25
N PRO A 197 -2.94 -2.41 -2.05
CA PRO A 197 -3.70 -3.51 -1.48
C PRO A 197 -3.90 -3.32 0.03
N ILE A 198 -5.02 -3.83 0.53
CA ILE A 198 -5.39 -3.80 1.94
C ILE A 198 -5.69 -5.22 2.39
N ALA A 199 -5.13 -5.64 3.52
CA ALA A 199 -5.41 -6.91 4.18
C ALA A 199 -5.78 -6.64 5.65
N VAL A 200 -6.93 -7.14 6.09
CA VAL A 200 -7.43 -6.93 7.46
C VAL A 200 -7.92 -8.25 8.02
N ARG A 201 -7.52 -8.57 9.24
CA ARG A 201 -8.04 -9.71 10.00
C ARG A 201 -8.77 -9.19 11.23
N VAL A 202 -10.07 -9.47 11.31
CA VAL A 202 -10.89 -9.15 12.47
C VAL A 202 -10.67 -10.22 13.54
N VAL A 203 -10.43 -9.80 14.78
CA VAL A 203 -10.14 -10.71 15.90
C VAL A 203 -10.93 -10.32 17.15
N ILE A 204 -11.28 -11.31 17.97
CA ILE A 204 -11.87 -11.10 19.30
C ILE A 204 -10.77 -11.16 20.37
N GLN A 205 -9.78 -12.04 20.18
CA GLN A 205 -8.65 -12.25 21.07
C GLN A 205 -7.33 -12.25 20.29
N ASP A 206 -6.25 -11.84 20.96
CA ASP A 206 -4.91 -11.86 20.40
C ASP A 206 -4.43 -13.31 20.32
N LEU A 207 -4.06 -13.76 19.12
CA LEU A 207 -3.47 -15.08 18.92
C LEU A 207 -1.95 -14.92 18.99
N TYR A 208 -1.41 -14.96 20.20
CA TYR A 208 0.02 -15.21 20.38
C TYR A 208 0.25 -16.71 20.19
N PHE A 209 0.97 -17.09 19.13
CA PHE A 209 1.59 -18.41 19.01
C PHE A 209 3.00 -18.34 19.59
#